data_AF-A0A7S3EKX2-F1
#
_entry.id   AF-A0A7S3EKX2-F1
#
_cell.length_a   1.000
_cell.length_b   1.000
_cell.length_c   1.000
_cell.angle_alpha   90.00
_cell.angle_beta   90.00
_cell.angle_gamma   90.00
#
_symmetry.space_group_name_H-M   'P 1'
#
loop_
_entity.id
_entity.type
_entity.pdbx_description
1 polymer ?
#
loop_
_entity_poly.entity_id
_entity_poly.type
_entity_poly.pdbx_seq_one_letter_code
_entity_poly.pdbx_strand_id
1 'polypeptide(L)'
;MLDEPFRGTPFASGWIEIFHSMPSWDRCFIVFRKDGKEWKKNARYELRDASDIKPGFRVFRVKALTLEFYLTNGSSRNWENNSGKNYFIEESGRYLVSYKSMSRVGDADVGSCLRAMRKNDRFIELIYQPPPSWLGCSIIYSKDDDPWLEAPGEAMTRIKSKDPQLFMLRTEAQHMTFAFFDGVEEWDSNMDENYKVGLPGKYFVRDGVCKYIGPSEMDHLVSRMLH
;
A
#
# COMPACT_ATOMS: atom_id res chain seq x y z
N MET A 1 38.75 -4.06 28.13
CA MET A 1 39.22 -4.96 27.06
C MET A 1 38.52 -6.29 27.26
N LEU A 2 37.49 -6.55 26.45
CA LEU A 2 37.18 -7.83 25.82
C LEU A 2 35.91 -7.63 24.98
N ASP A 3 36.17 -7.42 23.69
CA ASP A 3 35.22 -7.43 22.57
C ASP A 3 34.91 -8.88 22.15
N GLU A 4 33.62 -9.13 21.85
CA GLU A 4 33.05 -9.89 20.70
C GLU A 4 33.33 -11.42 20.57
N PRO A 5 32.40 -12.23 19.98
CA PRO A 5 31.59 -11.81 18.84
C PRO A 5 30.08 -12.16 18.85
N PHE A 6 29.27 -11.16 18.50
CA PHE A 6 27.95 -11.39 17.92
C PHE A 6 28.13 -11.82 16.46
N ARG A 7 28.26 -13.13 16.23
CA ARG A 7 28.18 -13.72 14.88
C ARG A 7 26.73 -13.83 14.45
N GLY A 8 26.24 -12.76 13.84
CA GLY A 8 25.11 -12.79 12.91
C GLY A 8 25.35 -11.71 11.87
N THR A 9 25.89 -12.09 10.71
CA THR A 9 25.96 -11.17 9.56
C THR A 9 24.56 -10.63 9.29
N PRO A 10 24.31 -9.31 9.38
CA PRO A 10 23.02 -8.75 9.01
C PRO A 10 22.95 -8.90 7.49
N PHE A 11 22.15 -9.85 7.01
CA PHE A 11 21.86 -9.90 5.59
C PHE A 11 21.21 -8.59 5.22
N ALA A 12 21.95 -7.73 4.52
CA ALA A 12 21.39 -6.63 3.76
C ALA A 12 20.18 -7.18 3.00
N SER A 13 18.98 -6.73 3.38
CA SER A 13 17.71 -7.20 2.85
C SER A 13 17.64 -7.19 1.31
N GLY A 14 18.54 -6.44 0.67
CA GLY A 14 18.57 -6.19 -0.75
C GLY A 14 17.43 -5.29 -1.21
N TRP A 15 16.72 -4.67 -0.26
CA TRP A 15 15.59 -3.80 -0.49
C TRP A 15 15.83 -2.41 0.07
N ILE A 16 15.44 -1.41 -0.70
CA ILE A 16 15.38 -0.02 -0.28
C ILE A 16 13.92 0.41 -0.28
N GLU A 17 13.44 0.89 0.87
CA GLU A 17 12.15 1.57 1.03
C GLU A 17 12.40 3.07 1.26
N ILE A 18 11.83 3.93 0.43
CA ILE A 18 11.86 5.39 0.61
C ILE A 18 10.47 5.86 0.98
N PHE A 19 10.36 6.51 2.12
CA PHE A 19 9.18 7.25 2.55
C PHE A 19 9.41 8.74 2.31
N HIS A 20 8.44 9.42 1.71
CA HIS A 20 8.51 10.85 1.46
C HIS A 20 7.18 11.51 1.78
N SER A 21 7.23 12.69 2.41
CA SER A 21 6.04 13.49 2.69
C SER A 21 6.22 14.91 2.18
N MET A 22 5.38 15.29 1.22
CA MET A 22 5.29 16.64 0.69
C MET A 22 3.82 16.90 0.35
N PRO A 23 3.06 17.54 1.27
CA PRO A 23 1.62 17.75 1.08
C PRO A 23 1.27 18.61 -0.14
N SER A 24 2.18 19.50 -0.57
CA SER A 24 1.98 20.36 -1.75
C SER A 24 2.16 19.66 -3.10
N TRP A 25 2.56 18.39 -3.10
CA TRP A 25 2.68 17.59 -4.31
C TRP A 25 1.52 16.61 -4.35
N ASP A 26 0.68 16.69 -5.39
CA ASP A 26 -0.42 15.72 -5.58
C ASP A 26 0.12 14.35 -6.01
N ARG A 27 1.18 14.37 -6.82
CA ARG A 27 1.90 13.20 -7.32
C ARG A 27 3.39 13.32 -7.01
N CYS A 28 4.05 12.20 -6.78
CA CYS A 28 5.48 12.17 -6.52
C CYS A 28 6.12 11.05 -7.33
N PHE A 29 7.14 11.37 -8.10
CA PHE A 29 7.89 10.42 -8.91
C PHE A 29 9.34 10.39 -8.46
N ILE A 30 9.97 9.24 -8.64
CA ILE A 30 11.39 9.05 -8.42
C ILE A 30 12.11 8.89 -9.76
N VAL A 31 13.22 9.62 -9.90
CA VAL A 31 14.21 9.37 -10.94
C VAL A 31 15.44 8.82 -10.23
N PHE A 32 15.89 7.63 -10.63
CA PHE A 32 16.92 6.92 -9.89
C PHE A 32 17.86 6.12 -10.77
N ARG A 33 19.05 5.83 -10.25
CA ARG A 33 19.88 4.70 -10.68
C ARG A 33 20.14 3.79 -9.48
N LYS A 34 20.09 2.49 -9.70
CA LYS A 34 20.35 1.49 -8.67
C LYS A 34 21.62 0.70 -8.98
N ASP A 35 22.38 0.36 -7.96
CA ASP A 35 23.59 -0.47 -8.07
C ASP A 35 24.59 0.05 -9.12
N GLY A 36 24.73 1.39 -9.22
CA GLY A 36 25.61 2.05 -10.20
C GLY A 36 25.16 1.95 -11.67
N LYS A 37 23.98 1.40 -11.96
CA LYS A 37 23.46 1.21 -13.33
C LYS A 37 22.95 2.51 -13.95
N GLU A 38 22.38 2.42 -15.15
CA GLU A 38 21.81 3.56 -15.85
C GLU A 38 20.63 4.21 -15.13
N TRP A 39 20.49 5.53 -15.32
CA TRP A 39 19.38 6.31 -14.81
C TRP A 39 18.05 5.89 -15.44
N LYS A 40 17.10 5.54 -14.58
CA LYS A 40 15.69 5.36 -14.91
C LYS A 40 14.98 6.70 -14.77
N LYS A 41 14.93 7.43 -15.89
CA LYS A 41 14.23 8.71 -16.04
C LYS A 41 12.88 8.44 -16.70
N ASN A 42 11.75 8.73 -16.05
CA ASN A 42 10.41 8.94 -16.62
C ASN A 42 9.33 8.91 -15.52
N ALA A 43 8.20 9.61 -15.74
CA ALA A 43 7.04 9.72 -14.83
C ALA A 43 6.26 8.40 -14.59
N ARG A 44 6.86 7.24 -14.86
CA ARG A 44 6.28 5.90 -14.64
C ARG A 44 6.66 5.30 -13.29
N TYR A 45 7.62 5.90 -12.59
CA TYR A 45 8.04 5.47 -11.25
C TYR A 45 7.43 6.41 -10.21
N GLU A 46 6.11 6.38 -10.12
CA GLU A 46 5.36 7.10 -9.10
C GLU A 46 5.51 6.40 -7.75
N LEU A 47 5.77 7.18 -6.70
CA LEU A 47 5.69 6.70 -5.33
C LEU A 47 4.23 6.36 -5.05
N ARG A 48 4.00 5.21 -4.44
CA ARG A 48 2.64 4.80 -4.05
C ARG A 48 2.18 5.65 -2.89
N ASP A 49 0.91 6.04 -2.91
CA ASP A 49 0.30 6.68 -1.76
C ASP A 49 0.38 5.74 -0.54
N ALA A 50 0.79 6.32 0.58
CA ALA A 50 0.91 5.68 1.89
C ALA A 50 0.35 6.61 2.97
N SER A 51 -0.62 7.45 2.58
CA SER A 51 -1.22 8.46 3.46
C SER A 51 -1.97 7.83 4.65
N ASP A 52 -2.23 6.52 4.59
CA ASP A 52 -2.74 5.69 5.68
C ASP A 52 -1.75 5.52 6.86
N ILE A 53 -0.45 5.73 6.62
CA ILE A 53 0.59 5.77 7.66
C ILE A 53 0.67 7.18 8.28
N LYS A 54 0.63 8.21 7.43
CA LYS A 54 0.61 9.63 7.83
C LYS A 54 0.18 10.47 6.61
N PRO A 55 -0.67 11.51 6.76
CA PRO A 55 -1.13 12.32 5.63
C PRO A 55 0.02 12.81 4.73
N GLY A 56 -0.11 12.56 3.43
CA GLY A 56 0.87 12.94 2.41
C GLY A 56 2.11 12.06 2.35
N PHE A 57 2.17 10.95 3.11
CA PHE A 57 3.22 9.95 2.98
C PHE A 57 3.07 9.18 1.68
N ARG A 58 4.21 8.95 1.03
CA ARG A 58 4.30 8.13 -0.17
C ARG A 58 5.51 7.24 -0.06
N VAL A 59 5.44 6.07 -0.69
CA VAL A 59 6.48 5.05 -0.58
C VAL A 59 6.96 4.54 -1.93
N PHE A 60 8.28 4.48 -2.10
CA PHE A 60 8.94 3.77 -3.18
C PHE A 60 9.68 2.56 -2.63
N ARG A 61 9.63 1.44 -3.36
CA ARG A 61 10.31 0.20 -2.98
C ARG A 61 11.08 -0.35 -4.17
N VAL A 62 12.34 -0.72 -3.97
CA VAL A 62 13.18 -1.27 -5.03
C VAL A 62 14.17 -2.29 -4.49
N LYS A 63 14.39 -3.37 -5.26
CA LYS A 63 15.45 -4.33 -4.99
C LYS A 63 16.78 -3.75 -5.48
N ALA A 64 17.62 -3.34 -4.54
CA ALA A 64 18.90 -2.67 -4.76
C ALA A 64 19.76 -2.73 -3.48
N LEU A 65 21.09 -2.73 -3.65
CA LEU A 65 22.06 -2.54 -2.58
C LEU A 65 22.38 -1.06 -2.40
N THR A 66 22.47 -0.32 -3.50
CA THR A 66 22.67 1.14 -3.49
C THR A 66 21.67 1.85 -4.40
N LEU A 67 21.33 3.09 -4.08
CA LEU A 67 20.39 3.89 -4.85
C LEU A 67 20.81 5.36 -4.87
N GLU A 68 20.96 5.92 -6.06
CA GLU A 68 21.01 7.37 -6.24
C GLU A 68 19.70 7.84 -6.84
N PHE A 69 19.11 8.90 -6.31
CA PHE A 69 17.82 9.38 -6.78
C PHE A 69 17.55 10.86 -6.48
N TYR A 70 16.55 11.39 -7.17
CA TYR A 70 15.85 12.61 -6.78
C TYR A 70 14.34 12.41 -6.95
N LEU A 71 13.56 13.25 -6.28
CA LEU A 71 12.10 13.23 -6.35
C LEU A 71 11.57 14.42 -7.15
N THR A 72 10.43 14.28 -7.79
CA THR A 72 9.76 15.34 -8.54
C THR A 72 8.25 15.17 -8.48
N ASN A 73 7.48 16.24 -8.64
CA ASN A 73 6.04 16.13 -8.84
C ASN A 73 5.64 15.90 -10.31
N GLY A 74 6.61 15.63 -11.19
CA GLY A 74 6.39 15.41 -12.62
C GLY A 74 6.50 16.69 -13.47
N SER A 75 6.57 17.87 -12.84
CA SER A 75 6.91 19.12 -13.50
C SER A 75 8.41 19.25 -13.76
N SER A 76 8.77 19.88 -14.87
CA SER A 76 10.16 20.25 -15.18
C SER A 76 10.75 21.31 -14.25
N ARG A 77 9.99 21.85 -13.28
CA ARG A 77 10.42 22.93 -12.37
C ARG A 77 10.43 22.59 -10.88
N ASN A 78 9.86 21.45 -10.49
CA ASN A 78 9.72 21.09 -9.07
C ASN A 78 10.43 19.78 -8.80
N TRP A 79 11.64 19.87 -8.23
CA TRP A 79 12.48 18.73 -7.92
C TRP A 79 13.01 18.87 -6.50
N GLU A 80 13.00 17.77 -5.77
CA GLU A 80 13.72 17.61 -4.52
C GLU A 80 14.96 16.76 -4.83
N ASN A 81 16.02 17.46 -5.22
CA ASN A 81 17.29 16.88 -5.66
C ASN A 81 18.44 17.23 -4.72
N ASN A 82 18.14 17.54 -3.46
CA ASN A 82 19.16 17.87 -2.45
C ASN A 82 20.11 18.99 -2.93
N SER A 83 19.55 20.08 -3.45
CA SER A 83 20.31 21.22 -4.00
C SER A 83 21.29 20.83 -5.11
N GLY A 84 20.87 19.94 -6.02
CA GLY A 84 21.68 19.48 -7.16
C GLY A 84 22.58 18.28 -6.88
N LYS A 85 22.64 17.78 -5.64
CA LYS A 85 23.51 16.66 -5.25
C LYS A 85 22.88 15.28 -5.43
N ASN A 86 21.55 15.22 -5.57
CA ASN A 86 20.76 14.00 -5.42
C ASN A 86 20.89 13.39 -4.00
N TYR A 87 20.08 12.37 -3.74
CA TYR A 87 20.20 11.52 -2.56
C TYR A 87 20.97 10.26 -2.93
N PHE A 88 21.79 9.77 -2.00
CA PHE A 88 22.56 8.55 -2.18
C PHE A 88 22.37 7.63 -0.97
N ILE A 89 21.95 6.40 -1.22
CA ILE A 89 21.79 5.33 -0.26
C ILE A 89 22.91 4.30 -0.52
N GLU A 90 23.76 4.12 0.48
CA GLU A 90 24.92 3.20 0.44
C GLU A 90 24.58 1.80 0.95
N GLU A 91 23.47 1.66 1.68
CA GLU A 91 23.07 0.39 2.29
C GLU A 91 21.57 0.15 2.11
N SER A 92 21.19 -1.10 1.85
CA SER A 92 19.77 -1.46 1.80
C SER A 92 19.08 -1.20 3.15
N GLY A 93 17.83 -0.73 3.13
CA GLY A 93 17.10 -0.38 4.35
C GLY A 93 15.90 0.51 4.09
N ARG A 94 15.34 1.03 5.18
CA ARG A 94 14.22 1.96 5.17
C ARG A 94 14.73 3.38 5.42
N TYR A 95 14.29 4.31 4.58
CA TYR A 95 14.71 5.71 4.61
C TYR A 95 13.51 6.65 4.63
N LEU A 96 13.59 7.69 5.44
CA LEU A 96 12.69 8.83 5.41
C LEU A 96 13.40 9.97 4.68
N VAL A 97 12.79 10.45 3.61
CA VAL A 97 13.24 11.62 2.85
C VAL A 97 12.32 12.78 3.17
N SER A 98 12.91 13.89 3.59
CA SER A 98 12.26 15.18 3.79
C SER A 98 13.03 16.25 3.05
N TYR A 99 12.49 17.48 3.05
CA TYR A 99 13.09 18.59 2.32
C TYR A 99 14.59 18.74 2.62
N LYS A 100 15.42 18.49 1.60
CA LYS A 100 16.90 18.49 1.67
C LYS A 100 17.54 17.57 2.73
N SER A 101 16.83 16.55 3.23
CA SER A 101 17.39 15.61 4.20
C SER A 101 16.89 14.18 3.99
N MET A 102 17.71 13.22 4.40
CA MET A 102 17.37 11.80 4.39
C MET A 102 17.96 11.14 5.62
N SER A 103 17.16 10.30 6.28
CA SER A 103 17.58 9.50 7.43
C SER A 103 17.21 8.04 7.23
N ARG A 104 18.10 7.12 7.64
CA ARG A 104 17.76 5.70 7.77
C ARG A 104 16.92 5.51 9.03
N VAL A 105 15.80 4.82 8.92
CA VAL A 105 14.86 4.59 10.02
C VAL A 105 14.71 3.11 10.40
N GLY A 106 15.47 2.22 9.73
CA GLY A 106 15.52 0.80 10.07
C GLY A 106 15.82 -0.07 8.85
N ASP A 107 15.70 -1.38 9.03
CA ASP A 107 15.75 -2.33 7.92
C ASP A 107 14.48 -2.27 7.07
N ALA A 108 14.60 -2.62 5.79
CA ALA A 108 13.44 -2.75 4.94
C ALA A 108 12.58 -3.92 5.41
N ASP A 109 11.26 -3.75 5.37
CA ASP A 109 10.34 -4.88 5.54
C ASP A 109 10.33 -5.67 4.24
N VAL A 110 11.18 -6.72 4.19
CA VAL A 110 11.33 -7.62 3.04
C VAL A 110 9.98 -8.21 2.62
N GLY A 111 9.12 -8.52 3.59
CA GLY A 111 7.76 -8.98 3.32
C GLY A 111 7.00 -7.93 2.53
N SER A 112 6.92 -6.69 3.04
CA SER A 112 6.21 -5.59 2.38
C SER A 112 6.77 -5.28 1.00
N CYS A 113 8.08 -5.38 0.83
CA CYS A 113 8.75 -5.15 -0.44
C CYS A 113 8.44 -6.23 -1.49
N LEU A 114 8.55 -7.50 -1.11
CA LEU A 114 8.17 -8.61 -1.98
C LEU A 114 6.69 -8.56 -2.34
N ARG A 115 5.83 -8.16 -1.38
CA ARG A 115 4.39 -7.98 -1.58
C ARG A 115 4.08 -6.86 -2.58
N ALA A 116 4.72 -5.69 -2.45
CA ALA A 116 4.52 -4.57 -3.36
C ALA A 116 4.96 -4.85 -4.83
N MET A 117 5.82 -5.84 -5.03
CA MET A 117 6.42 -6.18 -6.32
C MET A 117 5.70 -7.31 -7.06
N ARG A 118 4.62 -7.86 -6.48
CA ARG A 118 3.76 -8.80 -7.17
C ARG A 118 2.99 -8.06 -8.26
N LYS A 119 3.29 -8.38 -9.51
CA LYS A 119 2.63 -7.85 -10.71
C LYS A 119 1.19 -8.33 -10.90
N ASN A 120 0.69 -9.22 -10.04
CA ASN A 120 -0.47 -10.06 -10.33
C ASN A 120 -1.50 -10.15 -9.19
N ASP A 121 -1.49 -9.26 -8.18
CA ASP A 121 -2.67 -9.22 -7.31
C ASP A 121 -3.85 -8.74 -8.18
N ARG A 122 -4.89 -9.55 -8.27
CA ARG A 122 -6.09 -9.28 -9.08
C ARG A 122 -7.33 -9.09 -8.22
N PHE A 123 -7.20 -9.30 -6.91
CA PHE A 123 -8.33 -9.37 -6.01
C PHE A 123 -8.33 -8.22 -5.03
N ILE A 124 -9.51 -7.69 -4.79
CA ILE A 124 -9.79 -6.83 -3.64
C ILE A 124 -10.39 -7.72 -2.56
N GLU A 125 -9.71 -7.78 -1.42
CA GLU A 125 -10.14 -8.49 -0.21
C GLU A 125 -10.49 -7.45 0.86
N LEU A 126 -11.77 -7.29 1.15
CA LEU A 126 -12.26 -6.35 2.15
C LEU A 126 -12.56 -7.09 3.44
N ILE A 127 -12.03 -6.59 4.55
CA ILE A 127 -12.47 -6.94 5.90
C ILE A 127 -13.18 -5.73 6.48
N TYR A 128 -14.40 -5.91 6.96
CA TYR A 128 -15.20 -4.86 7.55
C TYR A 128 -15.56 -5.20 9.00
N GLN A 129 -15.38 -4.22 9.88
CA GLN A 129 -15.89 -4.26 11.24
C GLN A 129 -17.11 -3.33 11.35
N PRO A 130 -18.34 -3.86 11.26
CA PRO A 130 -19.56 -3.06 11.40
C PRO A 130 -19.82 -2.64 12.86
N PRO A 131 -20.81 -1.77 13.08
CA PRO A 131 -21.44 -1.60 14.39
C PRO A 131 -21.89 -2.94 14.99
N PRO A 132 -21.84 -3.13 16.33
CA PRO A 132 -22.20 -4.40 16.98
C PRO A 132 -23.66 -4.86 16.76
N SER A 133 -24.55 -3.97 16.32
CA SER A 133 -25.95 -4.28 16.00
C SER A 133 -26.13 -5.09 14.71
N TRP A 134 -25.14 -5.09 13.81
CA TRP A 134 -25.24 -5.74 12.51
C TRP A 134 -25.08 -7.25 12.61
N LEU A 135 -26.20 -7.98 12.48
CA LEU A 135 -26.21 -9.45 12.51
C LEU A 135 -25.73 -10.05 11.18
N GLY A 136 -26.00 -9.35 10.08
CA GLY A 136 -25.53 -9.64 8.73
C GLY A 136 -24.79 -8.44 8.15
N CYS A 137 -24.12 -8.64 7.02
CA CYS A 137 -23.52 -7.55 6.26
C CYS A 137 -23.51 -7.95 4.79
N SER A 138 -24.03 -7.06 3.95
CA SER A 138 -23.92 -7.10 2.51
C SER A 138 -23.15 -5.88 2.03
N ILE A 139 -22.58 -5.99 0.85
CA ILE A 139 -21.84 -4.92 0.21
C ILE A 139 -22.43 -4.65 -1.16
N ILE A 140 -22.67 -3.37 -1.43
CA ILE A 140 -23.15 -2.88 -2.71
C ILE A 140 -21.99 -2.12 -3.32
N TYR A 141 -21.63 -2.45 -4.55
CA TYR A 141 -20.44 -1.89 -5.19
C TYR A 141 -20.59 -1.73 -6.70
N SER A 142 -19.77 -0.83 -7.24
CA SER A 142 -19.39 -0.75 -8.65
C SER A 142 -17.89 -1.01 -8.73
N LYS A 143 -17.47 -1.93 -9.59
CA LYS A 143 -16.05 -2.29 -9.77
C LYS A 143 -15.67 -2.19 -11.25
N ASP A 144 -14.45 -1.81 -11.55
CA ASP A 144 -13.92 -1.77 -12.93
C ASP A 144 -14.84 -1.04 -13.93
N ASP A 145 -15.52 0.01 -13.47
CA ASP A 145 -16.52 0.81 -14.22
C ASP A 145 -17.82 0.07 -14.58
N ASP A 146 -18.04 -1.13 -14.04
CA ASP A 146 -19.32 -1.83 -14.14
C ASP A 146 -20.43 -1.08 -13.36
N PRO A 147 -21.71 -1.23 -13.77
CA PRO A 147 -22.83 -0.70 -13.01
C PRO A 147 -22.85 -1.17 -11.56
N TRP A 148 -23.45 -0.36 -10.69
CA TRP A 148 -23.68 -0.73 -9.29
C TRP A 148 -24.57 -1.97 -9.19
N LEU A 149 -24.27 -2.84 -8.23
CA LEU A 149 -25.18 -3.90 -7.83
C LEU A 149 -26.48 -3.31 -7.27
N GLU A 150 -27.61 -3.95 -7.56
CA GLU A 150 -28.88 -3.63 -6.92
C GLU A 150 -28.91 -4.12 -5.47
N ALA A 151 -29.64 -3.41 -4.60
CA ALA A 151 -29.80 -3.83 -3.20
C ALA A 151 -30.48 -5.21 -3.13
N PRO A 152 -30.04 -6.11 -2.22
CA PRO A 152 -29.15 -5.86 -1.08
C PRO A 152 -27.65 -5.98 -1.39
N GLY A 153 -27.26 -6.15 -2.66
CA GLY A 153 -25.87 -6.38 -3.06
C GLY A 153 -25.38 -7.78 -2.80
N GLU A 154 -24.06 -7.93 -2.57
CA GLU A 154 -23.40 -9.20 -2.32
C GLU A 154 -23.23 -9.46 -0.81
N ALA A 155 -23.67 -10.62 -0.33
CA ALA A 155 -23.53 -10.96 1.09
C ALA A 155 -22.06 -11.18 1.47
N MET A 156 -21.59 -10.55 2.55
CA MET A 156 -20.24 -10.77 3.08
C MET A 156 -20.19 -11.98 4.01
N THR A 157 -19.05 -12.67 4.02
CA THR A 157 -18.83 -13.84 4.86
C THR A 157 -18.39 -13.43 6.27
N ARG A 158 -19.15 -13.83 7.30
CA ARG A 158 -18.77 -13.61 8.71
C ARG A 158 -17.56 -14.47 9.10
N ILE A 159 -16.55 -13.86 9.70
CA ILE A 159 -15.37 -14.56 10.23
C ILE A 159 -15.71 -15.14 11.61
N LYS A 160 -15.98 -16.45 11.67
CA LYS A 160 -16.61 -17.15 12.82
C LYS A 160 -15.81 -17.19 14.14
N SER A 161 -14.63 -16.58 14.22
CA SER A 161 -13.71 -16.67 15.37
C SER A 161 -13.11 -15.34 15.82
N LYS A 162 -13.73 -14.21 15.43
CA LYS A 162 -13.23 -12.87 15.75
C LYS A 162 -14.23 -12.10 16.63
N ASP A 163 -13.69 -11.54 17.71
CA ASP A 163 -14.29 -10.49 18.53
C ASP A 163 -13.33 -9.28 18.46
N PRO A 164 -13.75 -8.11 17.93
CA PRO A 164 -15.09 -7.77 17.43
C PRO A 164 -15.50 -8.56 16.18
N GLN A 165 -16.80 -8.56 15.87
CA GLN A 165 -17.35 -9.21 14.68
C GLN A 165 -16.76 -8.62 13.40
N LEU A 166 -16.29 -9.50 12.51
CA LEU A 166 -15.73 -9.13 11.22
C LEU A 166 -16.46 -9.84 10.07
N PHE A 167 -16.62 -9.12 8.97
CA PHE A 167 -17.14 -9.63 7.70
C PHE A 167 -16.08 -9.49 6.62
N MET A 168 -16.10 -10.41 5.64
CA MET A 168 -15.13 -10.44 4.56
C MET A 168 -15.79 -10.61 3.19
N LEU A 169 -15.32 -9.85 2.22
CA LEU A 169 -15.58 -10.04 0.80
C LEU A 169 -14.25 -10.23 0.07
N ARG A 170 -14.25 -11.07 -0.96
CA ARG A 170 -13.16 -11.09 -1.95
C ARG A 170 -13.73 -11.11 -3.35
N THR A 171 -13.30 -10.18 -4.19
CA THR A 171 -13.75 -10.08 -5.58
C THR A 171 -12.57 -9.75 -6.49
N GLU A 172 -12.57 -10.25 -7.72
CA GLU A 172 -11.60 -9.84 -8.74
C GLU A 172 -11.99 -8.44 -9.23
N ALA A 173 -11.08 -7.47 -9.06
CA ALA A 173 -11.29 -6.06 -9.40
C ALA A 173 -9.94 -5.32 -9.42
N GLN A 174 -9.79 -4.33 -10.31
CA GLN A 174 -8.70 -3.36 -10.27
C GLN A 174 -9.03 -2.16 -9.41
N HIS A 175 -10.29 -1.73 -9.38
CA HIS A 175 -10.78 -0.69 -8.49
C HIS A 175 -12.24 -0.93 -8.14
N MET A 176 -12.69 -0.35 -7.03
CA MET A 176 -14.05 -0.52 -6.54
C MET A 176 -14.51 0.69 -5.73
N THR A 177 -15.75 1.10 -5.96
CA THR A 177 -16.50 2.01 -5.09
C THR A 177 -17.61 1.21 -4.42
N PHE A 178 -17.79 1.34 -3.11
CA PHE A 178 -18.68 0.45 -2.36
C PHE A 178 -19.28 1.11 -1.10
N ALA A 179 -20.40 0.53 -0.64
CA ALA A 179 -21.04 0.82 0.63
C ALA A 179 -21.46 -0.50 1.30
N PHE A 180 -21.58 -0.50 2.62
CA PHE A 180 -22.08 -1.66 3.37
C PHE A 180 -23.54 -1.46 3.75
N PHE A 181 -24.26 -2.57 3.87
CA PHE A 181 -25.66 -2.63 4.22
C PHE A 181 -25.88 -3.77 5.22
N ASP A 182 -26.65 -3.53 6.28
CA ASP A 182 -26.91 -4.54 7.33
C ASP A 182 -27.82 -5.69 6.83
N GLY A 183 -28.45 -5.50 5.68
CA GLY A 183 -29.42 -6.43 5.09
C GLY A 183 -30.88 -6.07 5.38
N VAL A 184 -31.13 -4.97 6.09
CA VAL A 184 -32.47 -4.53 6.52
C VAL A 184 -32.71 -3.05 6.18
N GLU A 185 -32.05 -2.11 6.85
CA GLU A 185 -32.27 -0.67 6.69
C GLU A 185 -31.02 0.20 6.92
N GLU A 186 -30.00 -0.30 7.60
CA GLU A 186 -28.83 0.49 8.00
C GLU A 186 -27.72 0.42 6.96
N TRP A 187 -27.14 1.58 6.66
CA TRP A 187 -26.07 1.74 5.68
C TRP A 187 -24.81 2.33 6.30
N ASP A 188 -23.67 1.86 5.80
CA ASP A 188 -22.38 2.54 5.97
C ASP A 188 -21.86 2.92 4.58
N SER A 189 -22.25 4.12 4.16
CA SER A 189 -21.89 4.76 2.89
C SER A 189 -20.77 5.80 3.07
N ASN A 190 -20.02 5.79 4.18
CA ASN A 190 -19.02 6.83 4.49
C ASN A 190 -19.61 8.25 4.40
N MET A 191 -20.73 8.51 5.08
CA MET A 191 -21.46 9.78 5.02
C MET A 191 -21.86 10.16 3.59
N ASP A 192 -22.45 9.21 2.85
CA ASP A 192 -22.96 9.35 1.47
C ASP A 192 -21.90 9.53 0.37
N GLU A 193 -20.60 9.48 0.70
CA GLU A 193 -19.50 9.59 -0.27
C GLU A 193 -19.07 8.25 -0.89
N ASN A 194 -19.47 7.14 -0.26
CA ASN A 194 -19.00 5.78 -0.48
C ASN A 194 -17.50 5.58 -0.20
N TYR A 195 -17.11 4.33 0.02
CA TYR A 195 -15.71 3.94 0.12
C TYR A 195 -15.13 3.69 -1.27
N LYS A 196 -13.84 3.97 -1.46
CA LYS A 196 -13.14 3.81 -2.74
C LYS A 196 -11.80 3.13 -2.53
N VAL A 197 -11.49 2.16 -3.39
CA VAL A 197 -10.19 1.49 -3.47
C VAL A 197 -9.76 1.48 -4.94
N GLY A 198 -8.53 1.92 -5.20
CA GLY A 198 -8.02 2.12 -6.55
C GLY A 198 -7.03 1.06 -7.04
N LEU A 199 -6.84 -0.02 -6.28
CA LEU A 199 -5.92 -1.10 -6.64
C LEU A 199 -6.31 -2.45 -5.98
N PRO A 200 -5.90 -3.58 -6.56
CA PRO A 200 -6.01 -4.90 -5.92
C PRO A 200 -5.22 -4.99 -4.62
N GLY A 201 -5.79 -5.69 -3.63
CA GLY A 201 -5.15 -5.99 -2.35
C GLY A 201 -6.15 -6.17 -1.22
N LYS A 202 -5.64 -6.23 0.01
CA LYS A 202 -6.39 -6.43 1.25
C LYS A 202 -6.60 -5.12 1.99
N TYR A 203 -7.83 -4.86 2.37
CA TYR A 203 -8.25 -3.63 3.06
C TYR A 203 -9.03 -3.96 4.34
N PHE A 204 -8.92 -3.08 5.32
CA PHE A 204 -9.69 -3.11 6.55
C PHE A 204 -10.53 -1.84 6.66
N VAL A 205 -11.85 -1.99 6.82
CA VAL A 205 -12.79 -0.89 6.95
C VAL A 205 -13.41 -0.91 8.34
N ARG A 206 -13.39 0.24 9.03
CA ARG A 206 -13.97 0.41 10.36
C ARG A 206 -14.13 1.91 10.65
N ASP A 207 -15.20 2.29 11.35
CA ASP A 207 -15.41 3.64 11.88
C ASP A 207 -15.23 4.74 10.80
N GLY A 208 -15.75 4.50 9.58
CA GLY A 208 -15.61 5.45 8.47
C GLY A 208 -14.25 5.42 7.74
N VAL A 209 -13.31 4.56 8.13
CA VAL A 209 -11.94 4.54 7.58
C VAL A 209 -11.69 3.25 6.81
N CYS A 210 -11.36 3.38 5.52
CA CYS A 210 -10.87 2.27 4.70
C CYS A 210 -9.34 2.31 4.59
N LYS A 211 -8.67 1.31 5.16
CA LYS A 211 -7.21 1.22 5.23
C LYS A 211 -6.68 0.07 4.40
N TYR A 212 -5.69 0.32 3.55
CA TYR A 212 -4.92 -0.74 2.91
C TYR A 212 -4.04 -1.46 3.95
N ILE A 213 -4.13 -2.78 4.03
CA ILE A 213 -3.40 -3.57 5.03
C ILE A 213 -2.43 -4.60 4.41
N GLY A 214 -2.41 -4.74 3.09
CA GLY A 214 -1.45 -5.60 2.40
C GLY A 214 -2.01 -6.22 1.12
N PRO A 215 -1.35 -7.23 0.53
CA PRO A 215 -1.89 -8.01 -0.58
C PRO A 215 -2.98 -8.98 -0.10
N SER A 216 -3.80 -9.49 -1.03
CA SER A 216 -4.78 -10.55 -0.73
C SER A 216 -4.09 -11.87 -0.34
N GLU A 217 -4.68 -12.62 0.60
CA GLU A 217 -4.09 -13.86 1.15
C GLU A 217 -4.08 -15.03 0.14
N MET A 218 -5.00 -15.07 -0.81
CA MET A 218 -5.29 -16.27 -1.59
C MET A 218 -4.43 -16.45 -2.86
N ASP A 219 -3.70 -15.42 -3.31
CA ASP A 219 -2.66 -15.59 -4.34
C ASP A 219 -1.53 -16.52 -3.86
N HIS A 220 -1.33 -16.61 -2.54
CA HIS A 220 -0.37 -17.53 -1.94
C HIS A 220 -0.78 -19.00 -2.06
N LEU A 221 -2.08 -19.30 -2.16
CA LEU A 221 -2.59 -20.67 -2.25
C LEU A 221 -2.69 -21.14 -3.71
N VAL A 222 -3.11 -20.28 -4.64
CA VAL A 222 -3.20 -20.65 -6.07
C VAL A 222 -1.80 -20.87 -6.68
N SER A 223 -0.80 -20.05 -6.32
CA SER A 223 0.58 -20.26 -6.79
C SER A 223 1.26 -21.54 -6.23
N ARG A 224 0.76 -22.08 -5.12
CA ARG A 224 1.23 -23.36 -4.55
C ARG A 224 0.51 -24.58 -5.12
N MET A 225 -0.62 -24.40 -5.79
CA MET A 225 -1.36 -25.48 -6.45
C MET A 225 -0.97 -25.67 -7.92
N LEU A 226 -0.14 -24.78 -8.48
CA LEU A 226 0.32 -24.82 -9.87
C LEU A 226 1.77 -25.31 -10.02
N HIS A 227 2.40 -25.83 -8.96
CA HIS A 227 3.75 -26.43 -8.96
C HIS A 227 3.75 -27.76 -8.22
#